data_AF-A0A7W1Z9V0-F1
#
_entry.id   AF-A0A7W1Z9V0-F1
#
_cell.length_a   1.000
_cell.length_b   1.000
_cell.length_c   1.000
_cell.angle_alpha   90.00
_cell.angle_beta   90.00
_cell.angle_gamma   90.00
#
_symmetry.space_group_name_H-M   'P 1'
#
loop_
_entity.id
_entity.type
_entity.pdbx_description
1 polymer ?
#
loop_
_entity_poly.entity_id
_entity_poly.type
_entity_poly.pdbx_seq_one_letter_code
_entity_poly.pdbx_strand_id
1 'polypeptide(L)'
;LIDVLASNPSVLGSRGDDLLSALESVADENSDDQSKAASEAIRDLDKWVRQGELDAGAAATTRSVLTELADKGDNGNGGNGDDEGGGDD
;
A
#
# COMPACT_ATOMS: atom_id res chain seq x y z
N LEU A 1 3.72 -1.50 10.41
CA LEU A 1 2.78 -0.38 10.18
C LEU A 1 1.34 -0.84 10.38
N ILE A 2 0.89 -1.88 9.68
CA ILE A 2 -0.45 -2.48 9.85
C ILE A 2 -0.71 -2.85 11.32
N ASP A 3 0.25 -3.47 12.00
CA ASP A 3 0.16 -3.84 13.43
C ASP A 3 -0.02 -2.63 14.38
N VAL A 4 0.57 -1.48 14.04
CA VAL A 4 0.47 -0.22 14.80
C VAL A 4 -0.86 0.49 14.53
N LEU A 5 -1.35 0.44 13.29
CA LEU A 5 -2.65 0.95 12.87
C LEU A 5 -3.79 0.09 13.47
N ALA A 6 -3.62 -1.24 13.47
CA ALA A 6 -4.54 -2.21 14.05
C ALA A 6 -4.66 -2.06 15.58
N SER A 7 -3.59 -1.65 16.25
CA SER A 7 -3.57 -1.48 17.70
C SER A 7 -4.38 -0.26 18.18
N ASN A 8 -4.63 0.74 17.32
CA ASN A 8 -5.43 1.93 17.68
C ASN A 8 -6.21 2.49 16.46
N PRO A 9 -7.25 1.81 15.96
CA PRO A 9 -8.05 2.32 14.84
C PRO A 9 -8.76 3.64 15.17
N SER A 10 -9.05 3.90 16.44
CA SER A 10 -9.71 5.13 16.91
C SER A 10 -8.88 6.40 16.71
N VAL A 11 -7.55 6.32 16.58
CA VAL A 11 -6.72 7.50 16.26
C VAL A 11 -6.72 7.83 14.76
N LEU A 12 -7.26 6.94 13.92
CA LEU A 12 -7.35 7.13 12.48
C LEU A 12 -8.58 7.94 12.08
N GLY A 13 -9.61 7.98 12.94
CA GLY A 13 -10.89 8.64 12.69
C GLY A 13 -12.04 7.64 12.57
N SER A 14 -13.23 8.12 12.18
CA SER A 14 -14.43 7.29 12.04
C SER A 14 -14.30 6.16 11.02
N ARG A 15 -13.34 6.30 10.08
CA ARG A 15 -13.03 5.32 9.02
C ARG A 15 -11.82 4.44 9.30
N GLY A 16 -11.33 4.40 10.55
CA GLY A 16 -10.14 3.60 10.91
C GLY A 16 -10.27 2.10 10.63
N ASP A 17 -11.44 1.52 10.90
CA ASP A 17 -11.75 0.11 10.60
C ASP A 17 -11.81 -0.16 9.10
N ASP A 18 -12.47 0.72 8.32
CA ASP A 18 -12.52 0.62 6.85
C ASP A 18 -11.10 0.69 6.26
N LEU A 19 -10.25 1.56 6.79
CA LEU A 19 -8.86 1.69 6.35
C LEU A 19 -8.05 0.43 6.66
N LEU A 20 -8.24 -0.17 7.84
CA LEU A 20 -7.56 -1.40 8.22
C LEU A 20 -7.97 -2.55 7.29
N SER A 21 -9.27 -2.69 7.02
CA SER A 21 -9.78 -3.71 6.11
C SER A 21 -9.23 -3.54 4.69
N ALA A 22 -9.09 -2.31 4.21
CA ALA A 22 -8.48 -2.04 2.91
C ALA A 22 -6.99 -2.45 2.89
N LEU A 23 -6.24 -2.16 3.96
CA LEU A 23 -4.82 -2.54 4.08
C LEU A 23 -4.63 -4.06 4.18
N GLU A 24 -5.51 -4.76 4.89
CA GLU A 24 -5.51 -6.22 4.95
C GLU A 24 -5.83 -6.83 3.60
N SER A 25 -6.79 -6.28 2.85
CA SER A 25 -7.09 -6.73 1.48
C SER A 25 -5.88 -6.56 0.56
N VAL A 26 -5.18 -5.43 0.64
CA VAL A 26 -3.94 -5.19 -0.12
C VAL A 26 -2.83 -6.16 0.31
N ALA A 27 -2.77 -6.57 1.58
CA ALA A 27 -1.76 -7.50 2.07
C ALA A 27 -2.06 -8.97 1.70
N ASP A 28 -3.34 -9.34 1.54
CA ASP A 28 -3.78 -10.71 1.23
C ASP A 28 -3.77 -11.01 -0.28
N GLU A 29 -3.93 -10.01 -1.14
CA GLU A 29 -3.94 -10.19 -2.60
C GLU A 29 -2.56 -10.47 -3.21
N ASN A 30 -2.54 -11.28 -4.29
CA ASN A 30 -1.34 -11.57 -5.07
C ASN A 30 -0.84 -10.31 -5.81
N SER A 31 0.46 -10.24 -6.12
CA SER A 31 1.15 -9.00 -6.54
C SER A 31 0.49 -8.21 -7.69
N ASP A 32 -0.17 -8.86 -8.65
CA ASP A 32 -0.89 -8.19 -9.75
C ASP A 32 -2.13 -7.41 -9.26
N ASP A 33 -2.96 -8.00 -8.40
CA ASP A 33 -4.14 -7.34 -7.85
C ASP A 33 -3.78 -6.39 -6.69
N GLN A 34 -2.66 -6.65 -6.01
CA GLN A 34 -2.14 -5.83 -4.93
C GLN A 34 -1.87 -4.37 -5.34
N SER A 35 -1.34 -4.13 -6.53
CA SER A 35 -1.10 -2.75 -7.01
C SER A 35 -2.40 -1.99 -7.28
N LYS A 36 -3.39 -2.69 -7.84
CA LYS A 36 -4.70 -2.11 -8.12
C LYS A 36 -5.46 -1.82 -6.81
N ALA A 37 -5.48 -2.78 -5.89
CA ALA A 37 -6.06 -2.62 -4.57
C ALA A 37 -5.39 -1.47 -3.80
N ALA A 38 -4.05 -1.35 -3.88
CA ALA A 38 -3.33 -0.25 -3.26
C ALA A 38 -3.71 1.11 -3.87
N SER A 39 -3.88 1.16 -5.20
CA SER A 39 -4.32 2.37 -5.90
C SER A 39 -5.75 2.79 -5.54
N GLU A 40 -6.65 1.83 -5.36
CA GLU A 40 -8.02 2.07 -4.89
C GLU A 40 -8.02 2.58 -3.45
N ALA A 41 -7.26 1.92 -2.55
CA ALA A 41 -7.11 2.34 -1.16
C ALA A 41 -6.57 3.77 -1.02
N ILE A 42 -5.62 4.20 -1.86
CA ILE A 42 -5.12 5.59 -1.87
C ILE A 42 -6.24 6.59 -2.23
N ARG A 43 -7.13 6.25 -3.17
CA ARG A 43 -8.24 7.13 -3.57
C ARG A 43 -9.27 7.27 -2.45
N ASP A 44 -9.64 6.17 -1.81
CA ASP A 44 -10.58 6.20 -0.69
C ASP A 44 -10.00 6.95 0.50
N LEU A 45 -8.70 6.79 0.75
CA LEU A 45 -7.98 7.51 1.79
C LEU A 45 -8.00 9.04 1.55
N ASP A 46 -7.72 9.52 0.34
CA ASP A 46 -7.80 10.97 0.02
C ASP A 46 -9.24 11.50 0.20
N LYS A 47 -10.23 10.68 -0.16
CA LYS A 47 -11.65 11.00 0.01
C LYS A 47 -12.04 11.12 1.48
N TRP A 48 -11.62 10.19 2.35
CA TRP A 48 -11.94 10.23 3.77
C TRP A 48 -11.25 11.39 4.48
N VAL A 49 -10.01 11.73 4.12
CA VAL A 49 -9.33 12.92 4.63
C VAL A 49 -10.08 14.20 4.26
N ARG A 50 -10.51 14.34 3.01
CA ARG A 50 -11.26 15.52 2.55
C ARG A 50 -12.61 15.68 3.26
N GLN A 51 -13.22 14.57 3.65
CA GLN A 51 -14.48 14.58 4.39
C GLN A 51 -14.27 14.78 5.90
N GLY A 52 -13.02 14.81 6.38
CA GLY A 52 -12.71 14.88 7.81
C GLY A 52 -13.05 13.59 8.57
N GLU A 53 -13.27 12.48 7.85
CA GLU A 53 -13.55 11.16 8.43
C GLU A 53 -12.27 10.39 8.79
N LEU A 54 -11.13 10.85 8.27
CA LEU A 54 -9.81 10.29 8.53
C LEU A 54 -8.80 11.40 8.89
N ASP A 55 -7.92 11.12 9.86
CA ASP A 55 -6.86 12.04 10.25
C ASP A 55 -5.81 12.21 9.14
N ALA A 56 -5.42 13.45 8.85
CA ALA A 56 -4.49 13.77 7.77
C ALA A 56 -3.06 13.24 8.03
N GLY A 57 -2.64 13.13 9.29
CA GLY A 57 -1.34 12.56 9.65
C GLY A 57 -1.30 11.05 9.48
N ALA A 58 -2.37 10.37 9.91
CA ALA A 58 -2.56 8.93 9.66
C ALA A 58 -2.60 8.61 8.16
N ALA A 59 -3.33 9.43 7.42
CA ALA A 59 -3.44 9.34 5.97
C ALA A 59 -2.09 9.47 5.25
N ALA A 60 -1.28 10.47 5.60
CA ALA A 60 0.03 10.68 4.97
C ALA A 60 0.98 9.49 5.15
N THR A 61 0.98 8.90 6.35
CA THR A 61 1.80 7.72 6.66
C THR A 61 1.33 6.51 5.85
N THR A 62 0.03 6.27 5.82
CA THR A 62 -0.57 5.13 5.11
C THR A 62 -0.42 5.25 3.60
N ARG A 63 -0.61 6.46 3.06
CA ARG A 63 -0.41 6.77 1.64
C ARG A 63 1.01 6.44 1.18
N SER A 64 2.02 6.72 1.99
CA SER A 64 3.42 6.43 1.63
C SER A 64 3.64 4.93 1.43
N VAL A 65 3.07 4.09 2.31
CA VAL A 65 3.21 2.64 2.21
C VAL A 65 2.38 2.04 1.08
N LEU A 66 1.14 2.50 0.91
CA LEU A 66 0.31 2.08 -0.23
C LEU A 66 0.95 2.48 -1.57
N THR A 67 1.60 3.64 -1.64
CA THR A 67 2.32 4.07 -2.85
C THR A 67 3.47 3.12 -3.18
N GLU A 68 4.25 2.69 -2.18
CA GLU A 68 5.34 1.73 -2.39
C GLU A 68 4.83 0.35 -2.86
N LEU A 69 3.68 -0.09 -2.35
CA LEU A 69 3.03 -1.34 -2.77
C LEU A 69 2.45 -1.24 -4.18
N ALA A 70 1.83 -0.12 -4.52
CA ALA A 70 1.34 0.15 -5.87
C ALA A 70 2.47 0.16 -6.91
N ASP A 71 3.62 0.76 -6.56
CA ASP A 71 4.82 0.82 -7.41
C ASP A 71 5.49 -0.55 -7.56
N LYS A 72 5.56 -1.35 -6.49
CA LYS A 72 6.14 -2.71 -6.52
C LYS A 72 5.39 -3.68 -7.43
N GLY A 73 4.06 -3.59 -7.52
CA GLY A 73 3.29 -4.44 -8.43
C GLY A 73 3.46 -4.08 -9.92
N ASP A 74 3.90 -2.85 -10.23
CA ASP A 74 4.27 -2.45 -11.61
C ASP A 74 5.74 -2.81 -11.92
N ASN A 75 6.61 -2.81 -10.91
CA ASN A 75 8.06 -2.97 -11.09
C ASN A 75 8.61 -4.41 -10.84
N GLY A 76 7.75 -5.42 -10.87
CA GLY A 76 8.11 -6.84 -10.67
C GLY A 76 8.81 -7.52 -11.86
N ASN A 77 8.98 -6.86 -13.00
CA ASN A 77 9.75 -7.36 -14.15
C ASN A 77 10.98 -6.49 -14.39
N GLY A 78 11.92 -6.52 -13.44
CA GLY A 78 13.12 -5.69 -13.43
C GLY A 78 14.40 -6.49 -13.20
N GLY A 79 14.72 -7.39 -14.12
CA GLY A 79 16.10 -7.77 -14.45
C GLY A 79 16.80 -8.77 -13.53
N ASN A 80 16.58 -10.07 -13.75
CA ASN A 80 17.69 -11.03 -13.64
C ASN A 80 18.62 -10.76 -14.84
N GLY A 81 19.44 -9.71 -14.69
CA GLY A 81 20.64 -9.54 -15.50
C GLY A 81 21.71 -10.46 -14.90
N ASP A 82 21.58 -11.77 -15.13
CA ASP A 82 22.74 -12.64 -15.05
C ASP A 82 23.63 -12.26 -16.24
N ASP A 83 24.48 -11.26 -16.01
CA ASP A 83 25.70 -11.05 -16.76
C ASP A 83 26.56 -12.31 -16.54
N GLU A 84 26.30 -13.36 -17.33
CA GLU A 84 27.20 -14.48 -17.51
C GLU A 84 28.42 -13.99 -18.30
N GLY A 85 29.26 -13.21 -17.63
CA GLY A 85 30.65 -13.05 -18.00
C GLY A 85 31.36 -14.39 -17.83
N GLY A 86 31.70 -15.05 -18.94
CA GLY A 86 32.72 -16.11 -18.95
C GLY A 86 32.48 -17.24 -19.97
N GLY A 87 33.19 -17.17 -21.09
CA GLY A 87 33.33 -18.28 -22.06
C GLY A 87 34.02 -17.75 -23.33
N ASP A 88 35.35 -17.63 -23.36
CA ASP A 88 36.32 -18.67 -23.74
C ASP A 88 36.23 -19.04 -25.24
N ASP A 89 37.02 -18.36 -26.10
CA ASP A 89 38.02 -18.92 -27.04
C ASP A 89 38.80 -17.79 -27.74
#